data_AF-A0A2G2HY63-F1
#
_entry.id   AF-A0A2G2HY63-F1
#
_cell.length_a   1.000
_cell.length_b   1.000
_cell.length_c   1.000
_cell.angle_alpha   90.00
_cell.angle_beta   90.00
_cell.angle_gamma   90.00
#
_symmetry.space_group_name_H-M   'P 1'
#
loop_
_entity.id
_entity.type
_entity.pdbx_description
1 polymer ?
#
loop_
_entity_poly.entity_id
_entity_poly.type
_entity_poly.pdbx_seq_one_letter_code
_entity_poly.pdbx_strand_id
1 'polypeptide(L)'
;MLVGPAASRKEIADFRAKLKAKPDGYIAQPTLALSTVPIFTNKGLAPRHVDLRPFILVSPNGIDITPGGLTRVALKKGSLVVNSSQGGGTKDTWVLES
;
A
#
# COMPACT_ATOMS: atom_id res chain seq x y z
N MET A 1 -4.56 -8.09 -8.70
CA MET A 1 -4.08 -6.72 -8.92
C MET A 1 -3.04 -6.74 -10.02
N LEU A 2 -2.97 -5.71 -10.86
CA LEU A 2 -1.97 -5.52 -11.90
C LEU A 2 -1.40 -4.12 -11.76
N VAL A 3 -0.07 -3.98 -11.77
CA VAL A 3 0.60 -2.68 -11.83
C VAL A 3 1.09 -2.49 -13.26
N GLY A 4 0.35 -1.72 -14.06
CA GLY A 4 0.56 -1.61 -15.51
C GLY A 4 2.02 -1.37 -15.92
N PRO A 5 2.70 -0.33 -15.40
CA PRO A 5 4.09 -0.02 -15.77
C PRO A 5 5.12 -1.09 -15.36
N ALA A 6 4.79 -1.96 -14.40
CA ALA A 6 5.69 -2.98 -13.87
C ALA A 6 5.34 -4.40 -14.36
N ALA A 7 4.33 -4.54 -15.20
CA ALA A 7 3.83 -5.82 -15.68
C ALA A 7 4.37 -6.17 -17.07
N SER A 8 4.66 -7.45 -17.29
CA SER A 8 4.99 -7.99 -18.60
C SER A 8 3.77 -8.02 -19.53
N ARG A 9 4.01 -8.12 -20.84
CA ARG A 9 2.93 -8.26 -21.85
C ARG A 9 2.05 -9.48 -21.59
N LYS A 10 2.65 -10.59 -21.10
CA LYS A 10 1.92 -11.81 -20.75
C LYS A 10 0.96 -11.56 -19.57
N GLU A 11 1.46 -10.96 -18.49
CA GLU A 11 0.63 -10.65 -17.32
C GLU A 11 -0.51 -9.68 -17.66
N ILE A 12 -0.26 -8.70 -18.54
CA ILE A 12 -1.28 -7.79 -19.05
C ILE A 12 -2.36 -8.56 -19.84
N ALA A 13 -1.96 -9.48 -20.72
CA ALA A 13 -2.90 -10.30 -21.49
C ALA A 13 -3.75 -11.20 -20.59
N ASP A 14 -3.12 -11.87 -19.62
CA ASP A 14 -3.80 -12.74 -18.65
C ASP A 14 -4.78 -11.94 -17.78
N PHE A 15 -4.38 -10.74 -17.34
CA PHE A 15 -5.25 -9.87 -16.54
C PHE A 15 -6.39 -9.27 -17.36
N ARG A 16 -6.15 -8.96 -18.65
CA ARG A 16 -7.20 -8.51 -19.59
C ARG A 16 -8.29 -9.57 -19.75
N ALA A 17 -7.93 -10.85 -19.84
CA ALA A 17 -8.91 -11.93 -19.92
C ALA A 17 -9.80 -11.98 -18.66
N LYS A 18 -9.21 -11.82 -17.47
CA LYS A 18 -9.94 -11.77 -16.20
C LYS A 18 -10.87 -10.55 -16.12
N LEU A 19 -10.38 -9.37 -16.52
CA LEU A 19 -11.17 -8.13 -16.58
C LEU A 19 -12.38 -8.27 -17.50
N LYS A 20 -12.21 -8.84 -18.70
CA LYS A 20 -13.31 -9.07 -19.63
C LYS A 20 -14.36 -10.06 -19.09
N ALA A 21 -13.93 -11.08 -18.35
CA ALA A 21 -14.82 -12.09 -17.81
C ALA A 21 -15.71 -11.58 -16.67
N LYS A 22 -15.23 -10.62 -15.86
CA LYS A 22 -15.98 -10.05 -14.73
C LYS A 22 -15.61 -8.58 -14.48
N PRO A 23 -15.99 -7.65 -15.38
CA PRO A 23 -15.54 -6.26 -15.31
C PRO A 23 -15.95 -5.54 -14.03
N ASP A 24 -17.17 -5.79 -13.54
CA ASP A 24 -17.73 -5.14 -12.35
C ASP A 24 -17.00 -5.51 -11.04
N GLY A 25 -16.13 -6.52 -11.08
CA GLY A 25 -15.29 -6.92 -9.95
C GLY A 25 -14.00 -6.10 -9.80
N TYR A 26 -13.76 -5.10 -10.66
CA TYR A 26 -12.51 -4.36 -10.71
C TYR A 26 -12.70 -2.85 -10.73
N ILE A 27 -11.74 -2.15 -10.14
CA ILE A 27 -11.54 -0.71 -10.28
C ILE A 27 -10.14 -0.45 -10.83
N ALA A 28 -9.93 0.73 -11.42
CA ALA A 28 -8.63 1.18 -11.88
C ALA A 28 -8.33 2.57 -11.32
N GLN A 29 -7.06 2.80 -11.02
CA GLN A 29 -6.53 4.09 -10.58
C GLN A 29 -5.20 4.34 -11.30
N PRO A 30 -4.82 5.61 -11.56
CA PRO A 30 -3.48 5.94 -12.02
C PRO A 30 -2.42 5.40 -11.07
N THR A 31 -1.26 5.03 -11.61
CA THR A 31 -0.12 4.64 -10.76
C THR A 31 0.44 5.89 -10.08
N LEU A 32 0.39 5.91 -8.75
CA LEU A 32 0.90 7.02 -7.95
C LEU A 32 2.36 6.79 -7.55
N ALA A 33 3.12 7.88 -7.45
CA ALA A 33 4.43 7.87 -6.81
C ALA A 33 4.24 7.84 -5.28
N LEU A 34 4.13 6.64 -4.71
CA LEU A 34 3.96 6.47 -3.27
C LEU A 34 5.20 6.95 -2.51
N SER A 35 5.01 7.61 -1.38
CA SER A 35 6.09 7.98 -0.47
C SER A 35 6.84 6.74 0.02
N THR A 36 8.08 6.93 0.45
CA THR A 36 8.92 5.84 0.96
C THR A 36 9.44 6.13 2.36
N VAL A 37 9.59 5.07 3.15
CA VAL A 37 10.28 5.09 4.45
C VAL A 37 11.52 4.19 4.41
N PRO A 38 12.56 4.47 5.22
CA PRO A 38 13.70 3.57 5.36
C PRO A 38 13.31 2.25 6.03
N ILE A 39 13.77 1.14 5.47
CA ILE A 39 13.75 -0.18 6.12
C ILE A 39 15.16 -0.75 6.23
N PHE A 40 15.38 -1.60 7.22
CA PHE A 40 16.56 -2.44 7.28
C PHE A 40 16.43 -3.61 6.29
N THR A 41 17.45 -3.77 5.46
CA THR A 41 17.62 -4.91 4.56
C THR A 41 18.98 -5.54 4.80
N ASN A 42 19.24 -6.71 4.23
CA ASN A 42 20.54 -7.37 4.30
C ASN A 42 21.69 -6.52 3.72
N LYS A 43 21.39 -5.50 2.89
CA LYS A 43 22.36 -4.57 2.30
C LYS A 43 22.39 -3.21 2.99
N GLY A 44 21.79 -3.09 4.18
CA GLY A 44 21.64 -1.82 4.91
C GLY A 44 20.28 -1.15 4.69
N LEU A 45 20.21 0.15 5.00
CA LEU A 45 18.99 0.93 4.87
C LEU A 45 18.61 1.14 3.40
N ALA A 46 17.34 0.89 3.08
CA ALA A 46 16.81 1.13 1.74
C ALA A 46 15.39 1.69 1.80
N PRO A 47 15.01 2.56 0.83
CA PRO A 47 13.65 3.09 0.77
C PRO A 47 12.66 2.00 0.33
N ARG A 48 11.47 2.00 0.94
CA ARG A 48 10.32 1.18 0.53
C ARG A 48 9.02 1.95 0.64
N HIS A 49 8.09 1.65 -0.25
CA HIS A 49 6.77 2.27 -0.26
C HIS A 49 5.98 1.93 0.99
N VAL A 50 5.28 2.93 1.50
CA VAL A 50 4.52 2.89 2.75
C VAL A 50 3.08 3.28 2.50
N ASP A 51 2.17 2.72 3.29
CA ASP A 51 0.85 3.31 3.51
C ASP A 51 0.56 3.48 5.00
N LEU A 52 -0.34 4.41 5.30
CA LEU A 52 -0.77 4.72 6.66
C LEU A 52 -2.28 4.60 6.74
N ARG A 53 -2.77 3.88 7.75
CA ARG A 53 -4.18 3.75 8.07
C ARG A 53 -4.43 4.30 9.48
N PRO A 54 -4.84 5.58 9.63
CA PRO A 54 -5.31 6.11 10.90
C PRO A 54 -6.71 5.58 11.22
N PHE A 55 -7.13 5.76 12.47
CA PHE A 55 -8.46 5.41 12.93
C PHE A 55 -9.20 6.66 13.41
N ILE A 56 -10.42 6.82 12.91
CA ILE A 56 -11.29 7.95 13.22
C ILE A 56 -12.45 7.40 14.06
N LEU A 57 -12.66 7.97 15.23
CA LEU A 57 -13.73 7.62 16.17
C LEU A 57 -14.84 8.66 16.05
N VAL A 58 -16.05 8.20 15.77
CA VAL A 58 -17.23 9.06 15.58
C VAL A 58 -18.28 8.73 16.62
N SER A 59 -18.80 9.77 17.28
CA SER A 59 -19.87 9.67 18.27
C SER A 59 -20.86 10.84 18.10
N PRO A 60 -22.05 10.79 18.72
CA PRO A 60 -22.95 11.95 18.76
C PRO A 60 -22.29 13.22 19.32
N ASN A 61 -21.25 13.07 20.14
CA ASN A 61 -20.57 14.17 20.81
C ASN A 61 -19.38 14.73 20.00
N GLY A 62 -19.04 14.14 18.85
CA GLY A 62 -17.97 14.63 17.98
C GLY A 62 -17.18 13.56 17.25
N ILE A 63 -16.11 14.03 16.58
CA ILE A 63 -15.16 13.24 15.80
C ILE A 63 -13.79 13.38 16.45
N ASP A 64 -13.13 12.27 16.70
CA ASP A 64 -11.78 12.20 17.26
C ASP A 64 -10.87 11.34 16.36
N ILE A 65 -9.60 11.72 16.26
CA ILE A 65 -8.59 11.03 15.46
C ILE A 65 -7.49 10.56 16.39
N THR A 66 -7.26 9.25 16.44
CA THR A 66 -6.20 8.71 17.30
C THR A 66 -4.82 9.22 16.84
N PRO A 67 -3.91 9.62 17.75
CA PRO A 67 -2.57 10.06 17.40
C PRO A 67 -1.67 8.87 17.03
N GLY A 68 -1.99 8.21 15.91
CA GLY A 68 -1.32 7.01 15.44
C GLY A 68 -2.09 6.31 14.32
N GLY A 69 -1.65 5.10 14.00
CA GLY A 69 -2.29 4.29 12.97
C GLY A 69 -1.49 3.06 12.60
N LEU A 70 -2.07 2.22 11.76
CA LEU A 70 -1.38 1.08 11.18
C LEU A 70 -0.55 1.54 9.98
N THR A 71 0.77 1.50 10.12
CA THR A 71 1.69 1.70 9.00
C THR A 71 2.08 0.36 8.39
N ARG A 72 1.92 0.21 7.07
CA ARG A 72 2.38 -0.97 6.32
C ARG A 72 3.44 -0.59 5.31
N VAL A 73 4.38 -1.49 5.08
CA VAL A 73 5.54 -1.25 4.21
C VAL A 73 5.72 -2.41 3.24
N ALA A 74 5.95 -2.09 1.97
CA ALA A 74 6.26 -3.07 0.94
C ALA A 74 7.70 -3.58 1.14
N LEU A 75 7.91 -4.86 1.51
CA LEU A 75 9.26 -5.36 1.77
C LEU A 75 10.07 -5.59 0.48
N LYS A 76 9.40 -5.98 -0.60
CA LYS A 76 10.01 -6.22 -1.91
C LYS A 76 10.42 -4.90 -2.58
N LYS A 77 11.65 -4.82 -3.06
CA LYS A 77 12.17 -3.65 -3.79
C LYS A 77 11.29 -3.32 -4.99
N GLY A 78 10.88 -2.05 -5.10
CA GLY A 78 10.04 -1.56 -6.21
C GLY A 78 8.58 -2.02 -6.19
N SER A 79 8.17 -2.79 -5.17
CA SER A 79 6.77 -3.19 -5.02
C SER A 79 5.94 -2.03 -4.49
N LEU A 80 4.81 -1.75 -5.15
CA LEU A 80 3.75 -0.87 -4.64
C LEU A 80 2.77 -1.64 -3.72
N VAL A 81 2.96 -2.95 -3.56
CA VAL A 81 2.09 -3.80 -2.77
C VAL A 81 2.54 -3.81 -1.31
N VAL A 82 1.74 -3.18 -0.46
CA VAL A 82 1.92 -3.08 0.99
C VAL A 82 1.05 -4.07 1.79
N ASN A 83 0.22 -4.87 1.11
CA ASN A 83 -0.65 -5.83 1.77
C ASN A 83 0.15 -6.96 2.43
N SER A 84 -0.18 -7.28 3.69
CA SER A 84 0.51 -8.29 4.51
C SER A 84 0.43 -9.69 3.89
N SER A 85 -0.68 -10.03 3.25
CA SER A 85 -0.87 -11.32 2.56
C SER A 85 0.08 -11.52 1.37
N GLN A 86 0.82 -10.48 0.95
CA GLN A 86 1.76 -10.52 -0.17
C GLN A 86 3.16 -10.05 0.24
N GLY A 87 3.51 -10.23 1.52
CA GLY A 87 4.85 -9.90 2.04
C GLY A 87 5.01 -8.44 2.45
N GLY A 88 3.92 -7.76 2.82
CA GLY A 88 3.96 -6.48 3.50
C GLY A 88 4.37 -6.63 4.96
N GLY A 89 5.27 -5.77 5.43
CA GLY A 89 5.61 -5.63 6.85
C GLY A 89 4.83 -4.49 7.49
N THR A 90 4.95 -4.35 8.81
CA THR A 90 4.39 -3.21 9.55
C THR A 90 5.51 -2.38 10.17
N LYS A 91 5.20 -1.11 10.45
CA LYS A 91 6.02 -0.22 11.27
C LYS A 91 5.15 0.44 12.31
N ASP A 92 5.80 0.88 13.39
CA ASP A 92 5.19 1.79 14.33
C ASP A 92 5.00 3.18 13.70
N THR A 93 3.96 3.91 14.13
CA THR A 93 3.61 5.23 13.64
C THR A 93 3.72 6.22 14.80
N TRP A 94 4.73 7.09 14.76
CA TRP A 94 4.90 8.11 15.80
C TRP A 94 4.31 9.43 15.34
N VAL A 95 3.34 9.94 16.12
CA VAL A 95 2.82 11.29 16.01
C VAL A 95 3.40 12.07 17.19
N LEU A 96 4.22 13.09 16.90
CA LEU A 96 4.89 13.87 17.94
C LEU A 96 3.92 14.89 18.53
N GLU A 97 4.05 15.16 19.84
CA GLU A 97 3.37 16.29 20.48
C GLU A 97 3.96 17.60 19.95
N SER A 98 3.08 18.58 19.74
CA SER A 98 3.42 19.94 19.28
C SER A 98 3.54 20.92 20.42
#